data_AF-T1ANI5-F1
#
_entry.id   AF-T1ANI5-F1
#
_cell.length_a   1.000
_cell.length_b   1.000
_cell.length_c   1.000
_cell.angle_alpha   90.00
_cell.angle_beta   90.00
_cell.angle_gamma   90.00
#
_symmetry.space_group_name_H-M   'P 1'
#
loop_
_entity.id
_entity.type
_entity.pdbx_description
1 polymer ?
#
loop_
_entity_poly.entity_id
_entity_poly.type
_entity_poly.pdbx_seq_one_letter_code
_entity_poly.pdbx_strand_id
1 'polypeptide(L)'
;MIEKTYPNRSKSVLIDRIEWARSYAALMGLAERPSRGAYLLTRSGKELLALAKSEAESTIKALDSQVRKQRRGLGTEDIRGEEAEIEQE
;
A
#
# COMPACT_ATOMS: atom_id res chain seq x y z
N MET A 1 25.77 -10.72 10.83
CA MET A 1 24.46 -10.18 10.37
C MET A 1 23.66 -11.37 9.86
N ILE A 2 22.49 -11.69 10.43
CA ILE A 2 21.71 -12.86 10.03
C ILE A 2 20.91 -12.49 8.77
N GLU A 3 21.32 -13.01 7.62
CA GLU A 3 20.57 -12.87 6.37
C GLU A 3 19.51 -13.97 6.32
N LYS A 4 18.22 -13.57 6.36
CA LYS A 4 17.09 -14.49 6.25
C LYS A 4 16.46 -14.37 4.88
N THR A 5 16.58 -15.42 4.08
CA THR A 5 15.86 -15.60 2.81
C THR A 5 14.63 -16.49 3.04
N TYR A 6 13.69 -16.46 2.10
CA TYR A 6 12.57 -17.40 2.13
C TYR A 6 13.02 -18.78 1.63
N PRO A 7 12.44 -19.89 2.12
CA PRO A 7 12.82 -21.23 1.69
C PRO A 7 12.74 -21.47 0.19
N ASN A 8 11.77 -20.82 -0.48
CA ASN A 8 11.43 -21.07 -1.89
C ASN A 8 11.81 -19.92 -2.84
N ARG A 9 12.51 -18.88 -2.36
CA ARG A 9 12.92 -17.74 -3.19
C ARG A 9 14.20 -17.10 -2.66
N SER A 10 15.14 -16.79 -3.55
CA SER A 10 16.42 -16.10 -3.25
C SER A 10 16.27 -14.61 -2.90
N LYS A 11 15.11 -14.19 -2.40
CA LYS A 11 14.83 -12.83 -1.97
C LYS A 11 15.01 -12.71 -0.47
N SER A 12 15.73 -11.68 -0.02
CA SER A 12 15.83 -11.33 1.39
C SER A 12 14.46 -10.97 1.96
N VAL A 13 14.12 -11.54 3.12
CA VAL A 13 12.87 -11.26 3.85
C VAL A 13 12.79 -9.79 4.23
N LEU A 14 13.90 -9.20 4.68
CA LEU A 14 13.92 -7.79 5.08
C LEU A 14 13.59 -6.87 3.90
N ILE A 15 14.22 -7.09 2.75
CA ILE A 15 13.99 -6.30 1.54
C ILE A 15 12.54 -6.42 1.08
N ASP A 16 11.99 -7.65 1.05
CA ASP A 16 10.58 -7.89 0.69
C ASP A 16 9.61 -7.13 1.61
N ARG A 17 9.88 -7.10 2.93
CA ARG A 17 9.04 -6.38 3.90
C ARG A 17 9.13 -4.86 3.75
N ILE A 18 10.32 -4.30 3.49
CA ILE A 18 10.48 -2.87 3.23
C ILE A 18 9.73 -2.48 1.96
N GLU A 19 9.83 -3.29 0.90
CA GLU A 19 9.09 -3.06 -0.34
C GLU A 19 7.58 -3.09 -0.12
N TRP A 20 7.07 -4.05 0.67
CA TRP A 20 5.67 -4.11 1.06
C TRP A 20 5.22 -2.87 1.83
N ALA A 21 5.97 -2.48 2.87
CA ALA A 21 5.65 -1.31 3.68
C ALA A 21 5.59 -0.03 2.84
N ARG A 22 6.55 0.13 1.91
CA ARG A 22 6.59 1.26 0.98
C ARG A 22 5.40 1.29 0.03
N SER A 23 5.02 0.15 -0.55
CA SER A 23 3.82 0.06 -1.39
C SER A 23 2.55 0.41 -0.62
N TYR A 24 2.46 -0.03 0.64
CA TYR A 24 1.34 0.31 1.51
C TYR A 24 1.30 1.79 1.90
N ALA A 25 2.45 2.40 2.19
CA ALA A 25 2.54 3.83 2.43
C ALA A 25 2.05 4.64 1.22
N ALA A 26 2.37 4.19 0.00
CA ALA A 26 1.85 4.79 -1.22
C ALA A 26 0.34 4.61 -1.39
N LEU A 27 -0.18 3.39 -1.16
CA LEU A 27 -1.61 3.11 -1.23
C LEU A 27 -2.43 3.95 -0.24
N MET A 28 -1.88 4.23 0.95
CA MET A 28 -2.52 5.07 1.96
C MET A 28 -2.31 6.58 1.73
N GLY A 29 -1.63 7.00 0.65
CA GLY A 29 -1.35 8.41 0.35
C GLY A 29 -0.34 9.06 1.30
N LEU A 30 0.45 8.26 2.03
CA LEU A 30 1.47 8.73 2.98
C LEU A 30 2.82 8.97 2.30
N ALA A 31 3.05 8.29 1.18
CA ALA A 31 4.22 8.49 0.34
C ALA A 31 3.81 8.56 -1.12
N GLU A 32 4.56 9.31 -1.92
CA GLU A 32 4.42 9.37 -3.37
C GLU A 32 5.72 8.93 -4.04
N ARG A 33 5.59 8.51 -5.29
CA ARG A 33 6.71 8.01 -6.09
C ARG A 33 6.80 8.83 -7.38
N PRO A 34 7.54 9.96 -7.38
CA PRO A 34 7.66 10.81 -8.56
C PRO A 34 8.43 10.13 -9.70
N SER A 35 9.36 9.21 -9.38
CA SER A 35 10.12 8.46 -10.38
C SER A 35 10.59 7.11 -9.84
N ARG A 36 11.22 6.29 -10.70
CA ARG A 36 11.77 4.99 -10.26
C ARG A 36 12.92 5.21 -9.27
N GLY A 37 12.80 4.61 -8.09
CA GLY A 37 13.81 4.71 -7.03
C GLY A 37 13.71 5.98 -6.17
N ALA A 38 12.85 6.94 -6.50
CA ALA A 38 12.60 8.13 -5.70
C ALA A 38 11.25 8.03 -4.96
N TYR A 39 11.26 8.33 -3.67
CA TYR A 39 10.07 8.34 -2.82
C TYR A 39 10.05 9.61 -1.99
N LEU A 40 8.90 10.26 -1.93
CA LEU A 40 8.69 11.48 -1.16
C LEU A 40 7.58 11.24 -0.14
N LEU A 41 7.76 11.76 1.07
CA LEU A 41 6.67 11.78 2.05
C LEU A 41 5.70 12.89 1.68
N THR A 42 4.42 12.53 1.63
CA THR A 42 3.36 13.53 1.50
C THR A 42 3.26 14.35 2.78
N ARG A 43 2.49 15.44 2.75
CA ARG A 43 2.19 16.21 3.95
C ARG A 43 1.62 15.32 5.06
N SER A 44 0.61 14.51 4.74
CA SER A 44 0.00 13.57 5.69
C SER A 44 0.98 12.52 6.19
N GLY A 45 1.92 12.05 5.35
CA GLY A 45 3.01 11.17 5.77
C GLY A 45 3.93 11.80 6.81
N LYS A 46 4.27 13.09 6.64
CA LYS A 46 5.07 13.83 7.62
C LYS A 46 4.31 14.06 8.93
N GLU A 47 3.04 14.43 8.84
CA GLU A 47 2.17 14.63 10.01
C GLU A 47 2.03 13.33 10.81
N LEU A 48 1.85 12.18 10.13
CA LEU A 48 1.80 10.86 10.78
C LEU A 48 3.09 10.53 11.56
N LEU A 49 4.26 10.87 11.01
CA LEU A 49 5.55 10.63 11.68
C LEU A 49 5.78 11.54 12.89
N ALA A 50 5.06 12.66 12.99
CA ALA A 50 5.13 13.56 14.13
C ALA A 50 4.25 13.11 15.31
N LEU A 51 3.37 12.11 15.11
CA LEU A 51 2.50 11.59 16.16
C LEU A 51 3.23 10.68 17.13
N ALA A 52 2.65 10.52 18.33
CA ALA A 52 3.07 9.46 19.23
C ALA A 52 2.79 8.09 18.58
N LYS A 53 3.63 7.09 18.88
CA LYS A 53 3.55 5.76 18.26
C LYS A 53 2.14 5.14 18.31
N SER A 54 1.47 5.21 19.46
CA SER A 54 0.11 4.67 19.64
C SER A 54 -0.93 5.37 18.74
N GLU A 55 -0.80 6.68 18.57
CA GLU A 55 -1.67 7.48 17.72
C GLU A 55 -1.41 7.14 16.25
N ALA A 56 -0.16 7.15 15.82
CA ALA A 56 0.23 6.76 14.47
C ALA A 56 -0.28 5.36 14.09
N GLU A 57 -0.16 4.37 15.00
CA GLU A 57 -0.68 3.02 14.78
C GLU A 57 -2.21 3.01 14.59
N SER A 58 -2.94 3.81 15.35
CA SER A 58 -4.39 3.92 15.22
C SER A 58 -4.79 4.58 13.89
N THR A 59 -4.07 5.64 13.48
CA THR A 59 -4.25 6.32 12.20
C THR A 59 -3.97 5.38 11.02
N ILE A 60 -2.89 4.61 11.08
CA ILE A 60 -2.55 3.62 10.05
C ILE A 60 -3.66 2.56 9.90
N LYS A 61 -4.20 2.05 11.02
CA LYS A 61 -5.31 1.07 10.97
C LYS A 61 -6.56 1.65 10.32
N ALA A 62 -6.87 2.92 10.60
CA ALA A 62 -8.01 3.60 9.99
C ALA A 62 -7.82 3.76 8.47
N LEU A 63 -6.63 4.20 8.03
CA LEU A 63 -6.28 4.34 6.61
C LEU A 63 -6.32 2.99 5.87
N ASP A 64 -5.76 1.93 6.45
CA ASP A 64 -5.80 0.58 5.87
C ASP A 64 -7.24 0.08 5.70
N SER A 65 -8.12 0.34 6.69
CA SER A 65 -9.55 0.02 6.57
C SER A 65 -10.22 0.75 5.40
N GLN A 66 -9.88 2.02 5.18
CA GLN A 66 -10.38 2.82 4.04
C GLN A 66 -9.88 2.27 2.70
N VAL A 67 -8.57 1.99 2.58
CA VAL A 67 -7.98 1.40 1.36
C VAL A 67 -8.65 0.07 1.01
N ARG A 68 -8.88 -0.79 2.01
CA ARG A 68 -9.58 -2.08 1.80
C ARG A 68 -11.04 -1.89 1.41
N LYS A 69 -11.74 -0.91 1.97
CA LYS A 69 -13.13 -0.59 1.57
C LYS A 69 -13.18 -0.11 0.13
N GLN A 70 -12.34 0.86 -0.24
CA GLN A 70 -12.28 1.39 -1.60
C GLN A 70 -11.98 0.28 -2.62
N ARG A 71 -11.02 -0.59 -2.34
CA ARG A 71 -10.67 -1.72 -3.23
C ARG A 71 -11.78 -2.76 -3.36
N ARG A 72 -12.58 -2.99 -2.32
CA ARG A 72 -13.77 -3.86 -2.42
C ARG A 72 -14.88 -3.23 -3.26
N GLY A 73 -15.02 -1.91 -3.20
CA GLY A 73 -15.96 -1.16 -4.05
C GLY A 73 -15.54 -1.22 -5.52
N LEU A 74 -14.27 -0.93 -5.80
CA LEU A 74 -13.69 -0.96 -7.16
C LEU A 74 -13.80 -2.34 -7.81
N GLY A 75 -13.50 -3.42 -7.07
CA GLY A 75 -13.66 -4.78 -7.60
C GLY A 75 -15.11 -5.18 -7.88
N THR A 76 -16.11 -4.41 -7.45
CA THR A 76 -17.52 -4.63 -7.84
C THR A 76 -17.88 -3.84 -9.11
N GLU A 77 -17.20 -2.73 -9.37
CA GLU A 77 -17.42 -1.90 -10.56
C GLU A 77 -16.64 -2.42 -11.77
N ASP A 78 -15.41 -2.92 -11.58
CA ASP A 78 -14.62 -3.53 -12.67
C ASP A 78 -15.31 -4.77 -13.26
N ILE A 79 -15.93 -5.62 -12.43
CA ILE A 79 -16.69 -6.81 -12.91
C ILE A 79 -17.92 -6.39 -13.73
N ARG A 80 -18.63 -5.33 -13.31
CA ARG A 80 -19.80 -4.82 -14.05
C ARG A 80 -19.41 -4.10 -15.35
N GLY A 81 -18.24 -3.48 -15.39
CA GLY A 81 -17.69 -2.86 -16.58
C GLY A 81 -17.33 -3.89 -17.66
N GLU A 82 -16.71 -5.01 -17.26
CA GLU A 82 -16.41 -6.12 -18.17
C GLU A 82 -17.68 -6.81 -18.71
N GLU A 83 -18.72 -7.00 -17.89
CA GLU A 83 -20.00 -7.57 -18.34
C GLU A 83 -20.74 -6.69 -19.37
N ALA A 84 -20.63 -5.35 -19.25
CA ALA A 84 -21.29 -4.41 -20.16
C ALA A 84 -20.58 -4.22 -21.51
N GLU A 85 -19.28 -4.54 -21.59
CA GLU A 85 -18.51 -4.58 -22.84
C GLU A 85 -18.75 -5.89 -23.61
N ILE A 86 -18.99 -7.01 -22.91
CA ILE A 86 -19.27 -8.32 -23.52
C ILE A 86 -20.67 -8.39 -24.14
N GLU A 87 -21.65 -7.64 -23.63
CA GLU A 87 -23.03 -7.63 -24.18
C GLU A 87 -23.20 -6.79 -25.47
N GLN A 88 -22.16 -6.10 -25.94
CA GLN A 88 -22.22 -5.22 -27.12
C GLN A 88 -21.46 -5.76 -28.36
N GLU A 89 -20.99 -7.01 -28.31
CA GLU A 89 -20.39 -7.74 -29.45
C GLU A 89 -21.26 -8.93 -29.88
#